data_AF-A0A8A4TUI2-F1
#
_entry.id   AF-A0A8A4TUI2-F1
#
_cell.length_a   1.000
_cell.length_b   1.000
_cell.length_c   1.000
_cell.angle_alpha   90.00
_cell.angle_beta   90.00
_cell.angle_gamma   90.00
#
_symmetry.space_group_name_H-M   'P 1'
#
loop_
_entity.id
_entity.type
_entity.pdbx_description
1 polymer ?
#
loop_
_entity_poly.entity_id
_entity_poly.type
_entity_poly.pdbx_seq_one_letter_code
_entity_poly.pdbx_strand_id
1 'polypeptide(L)'
;MFFSGLPLWAAGNVVLFEHADFRGRSEIVNEDRNNLKGSVVGNDRVSSIRVPPGFKVTLYADSGYRGKFVVLYEDERDLGRTGLGNDRASSVRVERVDGRPPPVIFYTLPNFRGKSERFYEGRTNMRDTFLGNDSVSSVRIPRGMTVTIYRDKDYGGKSVVLYDDVANLVRTSVGNKKMSSFHIDTGRKPVRDRFDKVVLFDDTGYSGRREVLSFDDPDLTDNTIGNDRLRSLRVPPGHVVVLYEHSHYRGRSEEFHASDPNLRDNVVGLDRASSIRILHEDEVYPEPIEEVADGVELFEHSRFRGKRTIAYDDIPDLRATEVGNDQLSSVRVPRGFRVLLYPHVNYGGRPLTLSHSDEDLSGSRVGNDRVSSVRVERLGGVRVGAVVDRPGPPPAATGVILFSKPNFQGFEAIVHGDVEDLSKHVFGNDKLSSIKVPRGYRVTLFKHSNFRGKSEVFESNDRNLRNNHIGLNEASSIRVEWIGR
;
A
#
# COMPACT_ATOMS: atom_id res chain seq x y z
N MET A 1 14.17 2.55 43.46
CA MET A 1 15.01 2.77 42.26
C MET A 1 14.81 1.60 41.32
N PHE A 2 14.11 1.82 40.20
CA PHE A 2 14.11 0.89 39.07
C PHE A 2 14.42 1.72 37.83
N PHE A 3 15.64 1.60 37.32
CA PHE A 3 15.97 2.10 36.00
C PHE A 3 15.30 1.18 34.99
N SER A 4 14.22 1.64 34.35
CA SER A 4 13.72 1.03 33.12
C SER A 4 14.69 1.42 32.00
N GLY A 5 15.77 0.64 31.87
CA GLY A 5 16.71 0.78 30.77
C GLY A 5 15.99 0.58 29.44
N LEU A 6 16.33 1.42 28.46
CA LEU A 6 15.94 1.23 27.08
C LEU A 6 16.23 -0.22 26.64
N PRO A 7 15.40 -0.83 25.78
CA PRO A 7 15.66 -2.19 25.31
C PRO A 7 17.05 -2.28 24.68
N LEU A 8 17.81 -3.35 24.99
CA LEU A 8 19.21 -3.56 24.54
C LEU A 8 19.42 -3.45 23.01
N TRP A 9 18.35 -3.59 22.22
CA TRP A 9 18.36 -3.48 20.76
C TRP A 9 18.25 -2.03 20.24
N ALA A 10 17.94 -1.05 21.08
CA ALA A 10 17.83 0.36 20.68
C ALA A 10 19.18 1.08 20.49
N ALA A 11 20.31 0.39 20.73
CA ALA A 11 21.64 1.00 20.82
C ALA A 11 22.59 0.70 19.64
N GLY A 12 22.08 0.22 18.49
CA GLY A 12 22.93 -0.04 17.31
C GLY A 12 23.93 -1.18 17.51
N ASN A 13 23.57 -2.16 18.33
CA ASN A 13 24.38 -3.34 18.64
C ASN A 13 23.90 -4.59 17.88
N VAL A 14 24.83 -5.48 17.54
CA VAL A 14 24.49 -6.83 17.08
C VAL A 14 24.02 -7.65 18.28
N VAL A 15 22.86 -8.31 18.16
CA VAL A 15 22.26 -9.08 19.27
C VAL A 15 21.86 -10.48 18.80
N LEU A 16 22.36 -11.52 19.47
CA LEU A 16 21.96 -12.91 19.27
C LEU A 16 20.78 -13.26 20.17
N PHE A 17 19.86 -14.11 19.69
CA PHE A 17 18.69 -14.57 20.44
C PHE A 17 18.56 -16.09 20.38
N GLU A 18 18.15 -16.68 21.50
CA GLU A 18 17.95 -18.12 21.66
C GLU A 18 16.78 -18.68 20.83
N HIS A 19 15.74 -17.87 20.60
CA HIS A 19 14.56 -18.31 19.85
C HIS A 19 14.34 -17.45 18.62
N ALA A 20 13.55 -17.97 17.68
CA ALA A 20 13.07 -17.21 16.54
C ALA A 20 12.24 -15.98 16.97
N ASP A 21 12.10 -15.02 16.06
CA ASP A 21 11.42 -13.74 16.24
C ASP A 21 11.97 -12.89 17.41
N PHE A 22 13.28 -12.96 17.65
CA PHE A 22 14.01 -12.16 18.66
C PHE A 22 13.54 -12.41 20.10
N ARG A 23 13.27 -13.68 20.41
CA ARG A 23 12.77 -14.13 21.72
C ARG A 23 13.81 -14.97 22.48
N GLY A 24 13.53 -15.24 23.76
CA GLY A 24 14.39 -16.04 24.62
C GLY A 24 15.56 -15.25 25.19
N ARG A 25 16.59 -15.96 25.70
CA ARG A 25 17.81 -15.32 26.18
C ARG A 25 18.50 -14.60 25.02
N SER A 26 19.09 -13.45 25.31
CA SER A 26 19.77 -12.62 24.30
C SER A 26 21.10 -12.08 24.79
N GLU A 27 22.05 -11.87 23.88
CA GLU A 27 23.35 -11.29 24.19
C GLU A 27 23.79 -10.32 23.10
N ILE A 28 24.36 -9.17 23.51
CA ILE A 28 25.06 -8.26 22.60
C ILE A 28 26.41 -8.87 22.23
N VAL A 29 26.68 -8.96 20.92
CA VAL A 29 27.95 -9.45 20.40
C VAL A 29 28.46 -8.50 19.33
N ASN A 30 29.23 -7.49 19.73
CA ASN A 30 29.80 -6.48 18.83
C ASN A 30 31.24 -6.80 18.37
N GLU A 31 31.79 -7.92 18.81
CA GLU A 31 33.15 -8.38 18.50
C GLU A 31 33.15 -9.87 18.13
N ASP A 32 34.17 -10.30 17.41
CA ASP A 32 34.38 -11.70 17.06
C ASP A 32 34.41 -12.60 18.30
N ARG A 33 33.68 -13.72 18.26
CA ARG A 33 33.76 -14.78 19.27
C ARG A 33 34.03 -16.13 18.62
N ASN A 34 35.19 -16.69 18.93
CA ASN A 34 35.63 -17.98 18.42
C ASN A 34 34.84 -19.17 18.99
N ASN A 35 34.08 -18.99 20.07
CA ASN A 35 33.27 -20.04 20.67
C ASN A 35 32.10 -19.44 21.48
N LEU A 36 30.87 -19.95 21.27
CA LEU A 36 29.66 -19.51 21.95
C LEU A 36 29.33 -20.32 23.23
N LYS A 37 30.14 -21.31 23.62
CA LYS A 37 29.92 -22.13 24.83
C LYS A 37 29.85 -21.34 26.13
N GLY A 38 30.57 -20.22 26.22
CA GLY A 38 30.53 -19.31 27.37
C GLY A 38 29.56 -18.14 27.21
N SER A 39 28.77 -18.10 26.12
CA SER A 39 27.83 -17.03 25.83
C SER A 39 26.53 -17.19 26.65
N VAL A 40 25.81 -16.10 26.88
CA VAL A 40 24.53 -16.08 27.59
C VAL A 40 23.46 -16.85 26.81
N VAL A 41 23.49 -16.78 25.48
CA VAL A 41 22.60 -17.56 24.61
C VAL A 41 22.98 -19.05 24.66
N GLY A 42 24.29 -19.34 24.65
CA GLY A 42 24.88 -20.68 24.66
C GLY A 42 25.26 -21.19 23.27
N ASN A 43 26.07 -22.26 23.24
CA ASN A 43 26.48 -22.94 22.01
C ASN A 43 25.29 -23.64 21.36
N ASP A 44 25.19 -23.60 20.03
CA ASP A 44 24.16 -24.30 19.25
C ASP A 44 22.74 -23.95 19.69
N ARG A 45 22.51 -22.67 20.05
CA ARG A 45 21.22 -22.19 20.55
C ARG A 45 20.72 -20.92 19.86
N VAL A 46 21.48 -20.36 18.93
CA VAL A 46 21.06 -19.13 18.24
C VAL A 46 20.00 -19.49 17.19
N SER A 47 18.85 -18.83 17.25
CA SER A 47 17.74 -19.01 16.30
C SER A 47 17.26 -17.71 15.64
N SER A 48 17.63 -16.54 16.18
CA SER A 48 17.48 -15.26 15.49
C SER A 48 18.57 -14.25 15.90
N ILE A 49 18.74 -13.20 15.10
CA ILE A 49 19.80 -12.21 15.29
C ILE A 49 19.35 -10.85 14.78
N ARG A 50 19.64 -9.79 15.55
CA ARG A 50 19.57 -8.41 15.05
C ARG A 50 20.92 -7.94 14.58
N VAL A 51 20.98 -7.38 13.38
CA VAL A 51 22.19 -6.84 12.75
C VAL A 51 21.89 -5.40 12.33
N PRO A 52 22.42 -4.39 13.06
CA PRO A 52 22.18 -3.00 12.74
C PRO A 52 22.89 -2.58 11.45
N PRO A 53 22.43 -1.49 10.79
CA PRO A 53 23.09 -0.95 9.61
C PRO A 53 24.58 -0.70 9.85
N GLY A 54 25.41 -1.03 8.85
CA GLY A 54 26.86 -0.89 8.93
C GLY A 54 27.60 -2.07 9.56
N PHE A 55 26.91 -3.19 9.83
CA PHE A 55 27.51 -4.42 10.29
C PHE A 55 27.32 -5.57 9.29
N LYS A 56 28.34 -6.43 9.22
CA LYS A 56 28.32 -7.73 8.58
C LYS A 56 28.62 -8.76 9.66
N VAL A 57 27.71 -9.70 9.85
CA VAL A 57 27.87 -10.78 10.82
C VAL A 57 27.98 -12.10 10.09
N THR A 58 28.97 -12.91 10.44
CA THR A 58 29.08 -14.29 9.94
C THR A 58 28.92 -15.28 11.09
N LEU A 59 27.88 -16.10 11.04
CA LEU A 59 27.65 -17.18 12.00
C LEU A 59 28.16 -18.50 11.41
N TYR A 60 28.87 -19.28 12.22
CA TYR A 60 29.50 -20.55 11.84
C TYR A 60 28.95 -21.69 12.69
N ALA A 61 28.76 -22.85 12.05
CA ALA A 61 28.24 -24.05 12.69
C ALA A 61 29.21 -24.66 13.70
N ASP A 62 30.52 -24.46 13.48
CA ASP A 62 31.56 -24.99 14.36
C ASP A 62 32.31 -23.84 15.06
N SER A 63 32.91 -24.16 16.20
CA SER A 63 33.83 -23.24 16.89
C SER A 63 35.08 -22.94 16.05
N GLY A 64 35.71 -21.79 16.28
CA GLY A 64 36.91 -21.34 15.57
C GLY A 64 36.66 -20.91 14.13
N TYR A 65 35.44 -20.45 13.81
CA TYR A 65 35.02 -19.95 12.50
C TYR A 65 35.07 -21.00 11.39
N ARG A 66 34.63 -22.22 11.69
CA ARG A 66 34.68 -23.37 10.77
C ARG A 66 33.29 -23.91 10.44
N GLY A 67 33.26 -24.83 9.48
CA GLY A 67 32.04 -25.51 9.07
C GLY A 67 31.12 -24.66 8.22
N LYS A 68 29.85 -25.07 8.19
CA LYS A 68 28.79 -24.36 7.48
C LYS A 68 28.61 -22.97 8.08
N PHE A 69 28.39 -21.96 7.25
CA PHE A 69 28.22 -20.59 7.73
C PHE A 69 27.10 -19.85 7.00
N VAL A 70 26.65 -18.76 7.60
CA VAL A 70 25.77 -17.76 6.98
C VAL A 70 26.36 -16.37 7.21
N VAL A 71 26.33 -15.52 6.19
CA VAL A 71 26.68 -14.11 6.27
C VAL A 71 25.39 -13.30 6.27
N LEU A 72 25.26 -12.39 7.24
CA LEU A 72 24.08 -11.58 7.50
C LEU A 72 24.49 -10.11 7.54
N TYR A 73 23.66 -9.26 6.97
CA TYR A 73 23.86 -7.81 6.97
C TYR A 73 22.68 -7.04 7.59
N GLU A 74 21.63 -7.75 7.97
CA GLU A 74 20.41 -7.21 8.57
C GLU A 74 19.79 -8.24 9.52
N ASP A 75 18.74 -7.83 10.23
CA ASP A 75 18.01 -8.67 11.17
C ASP A 75 17.47 -9.94 10.49
N GLU A 76 17.84 -11.10 11.04
CA GLU A 76 17.28 -12.40 10.66
C GLU A 76 16.40 -12.91 11.80
N ARG A 77 15.09 -13.01 11.53
CA ARG A 77 14.09 -13.44 12.51
C ARG A 77 14.07 -14.94 12.70
N ASP A 78 14.57 -15.73 11.75
CA ASP A 78 14.53 -17.18 11.80
C ASP A 78 15.67 -17.79 10.98
N LEU A 79 16.74 -18.20 11.68
CA LEU A 79 17.91 -18.82 11.04
C LEU A 79 17.58 -20.15 10.35
N GLY A 80 16.44 -20.77 10.65
CA GLY A 80 15.90 -21.95 9.97
C GLY A 80 15.67 -21.73 8.47
N ARG A 81 15.52 -20.47 8.03
CA ARG A 81 15.37 -20.08 6.62
C ARG A 81 16.69 -19.91 5.89
N THR A 82 17.80 -19.96 6.63
CA THR A 82 19.14 -19.78 6.08
C THR A 82 19.80 -21.13 5.81
N GLY A 83 20.95 -21.09 5.13
CA GLY A 83 21.79 -22.27 5.03
C GLY A 83 22.22 -22.80 6.40
N LEU A 84 22.45 -21.96 7.41
CA LEU A 84 22.98 -22.42 8.69
C LEU A 84 21.98 -23.27 9.48
N GLY A 85 20.73 -22.82 9.57
CA GLY A 85 19.66 -23.44 10.38
C GLY A 85 19.62 -22.92 11.83
N ASN A 86 18.49 -23.15 12.50
CA ASN A 86 18.29 -22.85 13.92
C ASN A 86 19.14 -23.76 14.81
N ASP A 87 19.60 -23.25 15.95
CA ASP A 87 20.29 -24.01 16.98
C ASP A 87 21.56 -24.70 16.46
N ARG A 88 22.30 -24.00 15.58
CA ARG A 88 23.54 -24.50 14.97
C ARG A 88 24.76 -23.61 15.18
N ALA A 89 24.59 -22.36 15.57
CA ALA A 89 25.74 -21.44 15.63
C ALA A 89 26.65 -21.74 16.84
N SER A 90 27.93 -21.93 16.56
CA SER A 90 28.99 -22.18 17.56
C SER A 90 30.08 -21.11 17.58
N SER A 91 30.22 -20.28 16.55
CA SER A 91 31.09 -19.09 16.56
C SER A 91 30.56 -17.97 15.67
N VAL A 92 31.00 -16.74 15.92
CA VAL A 92 30.49 -15.54 15.23
C VAL A 92 31.62 -14.56 14.94
N ARG A 93 31.61 -13.99 13.73
CA ARG A 93 32.45 -12.84 13.36
C ARG A 93 31.58 -11.63 13.10
N VAL A 94 32.02 -10.48 13.60
CA VAL A 94 31.32 -9.20 13.52
C VAL A 94 32.25 -8.17 12.92
N GLU A 95 31.94 -7.76 11.69
CA GLU A 95 32.73 -6.82 10.92
C GLU A 95 31.94 -5.52 10.75
N ARG A 96 32.57 -4.37 11.00
CA ARG A 96 32.04 -3.08 10.56
C ARG A 96 32.24 -2.95 9.05
N VAL A 97 31.21 -2.50 8.36
CA VAL A 97 31.24 -2.20 6.92
C VAL A 97 31.14 -0.68 6.80
N ASP A 98 31.97 -0.07 5.94
CA ASP A 98 32.19 1.39 5.84
C ASP A 98 30.98 2.17 5.30
N GLY A 99 29.83 2.09 5.96
CA GLY A 99 28.59 2.72 5.54
C GLY A 99 28.05 2.25 4.19
N ARG A 100 28.72 1.28 3.54
CA ARG A 100 28.27 0.70 2.29
C ARG A 100 27.00 -0.08 2.57
N PRO A 101 25.94 0.14 1.77
CA PRO A 101 24.72 -0.59 1.97
C PRO A 101 24.97 -2.07 1.63
N PRO A 102 24.26 -3.00 2.28
CA PRO A 102 24.47 -4.43 2.10
C PRO A 102 24.35 -4.85 0.63
N PRO A 103 25.13 -5.84 0.15
CA PRO A 103 25.09 -6.23 -1.25
C PRO A 103 23.83 -7.05 -1.57
N VAL A 104 23.30 -6.87 -2.77
CA VAL A 104 22.40 -7.83 -3.42
C VAL A 104 23.21 -9.06 -3.82
N ILE A 105 22.67 -10.26 -3.62
CA ILE A 105 23.38 -11.51 -3.92
C ILE A 105 22.57 -12.35 -4.90
N PHE A 106 23.12 -12.60 -6.09
CA PHE A 106 22.53 -13.52 -7.07
C PHE A 106 23.12 -14.92 -6.92
N TYR A 107 22.30 -15.95 -7.15
CA TYR A 107 22.63 -17.36 -6.99
C TYR A 107 22.24 -18.17 -8.23
N THR A 108 23.07 -19.15 -8.62
CA THR A 108 22.82 -19.98 -9.82
C THR A 108 21.80 -21.09 -9.62
N LEU A 109 21.42 -21.40 -8.38
CA LEU A 109 20.37 -22.39 -8.07
C LEU A 109 19.24 -21.75 -7.24
N PRO A 110 18.03 -22.34 -7.27
CA PRO A 110 16.93 -21.92 -6.39
C PRO A 110 17.29 -22.06 -4.91
N ASN A 111 16.55 -21.35 -4.07
CA ASN A 111 16.67 -21.30 -2.61
C ASN A 111 18.04 -20.84 -2.12
N PHE A 112 18.64 -19.87 -2.81
CA PHE A 112 19.91 -19.24 -2.46
C PHE A 112 21.09 -20.22 -2.39
N ARG A 113 21.13 -21.15 -3.36
CA ARG A 113 22.16 -22.20 -3.44
C ARG A 113 23.04 -22.04 -4.68
N GLY A 114 24.11 -22.81 -4.74
CA GLY A 114 25.01 -22.83 -5.88
C GLY A 114 26.01 -21.68 -5.85
N LYS A 115 26.55 -21.35 -7.03
CA LYS A 115 27.53 -20.27 -7.20
C LYS A 115 26.83 -18.93 -7.01
N SER A 116 27.48 -17.99 -6.34
CA SER A 116 26.89 -16.69 -6.01
C SER A 116 27.87 -15.54 -6.20
N GLU A 117 27.34 -14.36 -6.49
CA GLU A 117 28.12 -13.13 -6.64
C GLU A 117 27.38 -11.95 -6.01
N ARG A 118 28.15 -10.99 -5.49
CA ARG A 118 27.66 -9.84 -4.73
C ARG A 118 27.70 -8.59 -5.58
N PHE A 119 26.62 -7.83 -5.56
CA PHE A 119 26.47 -6.61 -6.34
C PHE A 119 25.97 -5.48 -5.46
N TYR A 120 26.41 -4.27 -5.81
CA TYR A 120 26.01 -3.02 -5.17
C TYR A 120 25.23 -2.16 -6.17
N GLU A 121 24.89 -0.94 -5.78
CA GLU A 121 24.19 0.02 -6.62
C GLU A 121 24.80 0.14 -8.03
N GLY A 122 23.92 0.27 -9.01
CA GLY A 122 24.30 0.53 -10.40
C GLY A 122 23.69 -0.45 -11.37
N ARG A 123 24.31 -0.54 -12.54
CA ARG A 123 23.79 -1.21 -13.72
C ARG A 123 24.82 -2.23 -14.20
N THR A 124 24.42 -3.47 -14.46
CA THR A 124 25.35 -4.56 -14.80
C THR A 124 24.79 -5.51 -15.85
N ASN A 125 25.63 -5.89 -16.81
CA ASN A 125 25.38 -6.95 -17.77
C ASN A 125 25.94 -8.27 -17.23
N MET A 126 25.15 -9.35 -17.27
CA MET A 126 25.52 -10.64 -16.68
C MET A 126 26.72 -11.30 -17.36
N ARG A 127 26.96 -11.03 -18.64
CA ARG A 127 28.13 -11.52 -19.38
C ARG A 127 29.47 -11.03 -18.81
N ASP A 128 29.44 -9.88 -18.12
CA ASP A 128 30.62 -9.24 -17.54
C ASP A 128 30.84 -9.72 -16.08
N THR A 129 29.99 -10.63 -15.59
CA THR A 129 30.05 -11.18 -14.23
C THR A 129 30.62 -12.59 -14.23
N PHE A 130 31.07 -13.05 -13.06
CA PHE A 130 31.51 -14.44 -12.91
C PHE A 130 30.34 -15.42 -13.03
N LEU A 131 29.11 -15.02 -12.70
CA LEU A 131 27.93 -15.88 -12.84
C LEU A 131 27.58 -16.23 -14.29
N GLY A 132 27.75 -15.27 -15.22
CA GLY A 132 27.41 -15.42 -16.64
C GLY A 132 25.92 -15.21 -16.96
N ASN A 133 25.62 -15.00 -18.25
CA ASN A 133 24.26 -14.83 -18.75
C ASN A 133 23.37 -16.03 -18.42
N ASP A 134 22.07 -15.79 -18.26
CA ASP A 134 21.03 -16.82 -18.14
C ASP A 134 21.33 -17.87 -17.05
N SER A 135 22.07 -17.48 -16.02
CA SER A 135 22.59 -18.42 -15.02
C SER A 135 21.91 -18.30 -13.65
N VAL A 136 21.24 -17.18 -13.39
CA VAL A 136 20.65 -16.86 -12.08
C VAL A 136 19.29 -17.56 -11.91
N SER A 137 19.08 -18.11 -10.71
CA SER A 137 17.83 -18.78 -10.32
C SER A 137 17.22 -18.27 -9.02
N SER A 138 17.99 -17.57 -8.17
CA SER A 138 17.46 -16.88 -6.98
C SER A 138 18.29 -15.66 -6.64
N VAL A 139 17.70 -14.70 -5.90
CA VAL A 139 18.35 -13.46 -5.49
C VAL A 139 18.00 -13.13 -4.05
N ARG A 140 19.00 -12.68 -3.28
CA ARG A 140 18.79 -12.03 -1.98
C ARG A 140 18.90 -10.52 -2.13
N ILE A 141 17.89 -9.81 -1.65
CA ILE A 141 17.76 -8.35 -1.76
C ILE A 141 17.65 -7.79 -0.35
N PRO A 142 18.66 -7.06 0.13
CA PRO A 142 18.59 -6.42 1.44
C PRO A 142 17.44 -5.44 1.53
N ARG A 143 16.85 -5.29 2.72
CA ARG A 143 15.72 -4.38 2.93
C ARG A 143 16.05 -2.96 2.49
N GLY A 144 15.09 -2.34 1.81
CA GLY A 144 15.19 -0.97 1.32
C GLY A 144 15.94 -0.82 0.00
N MET A 145 16.36 -1.93 -0.63
CA MET A 145 16.89 -1.93 -1.99
C MET A 145 15.83 -2.37 -3.00
N THR A 146 15.99 -1.92 -4.23
CA THR A 146 15.21 -2.42 -5.36
C THR A 146 16.13 -2.94 -6.45
N VAL A 147 15.75 -4.07 -7.05
CA VAL A 147 16.52 -4.72 -8.10
C VAL A 147 15.64 -4.94 -9.31
N THR A 148 15.88 -4.21 -10.39
CA THR A 148 15.23 -4.51 -11.68
C THR A 148 16.07 -5.51 -12.44
N ILE A 149 15.52 -6.69 -12.75
CA ILE A 149 16.17 -7.67 -13.62
C ILE A 149 15.56 -7.64 -15.02
N TYR A 150 16.39 -7.86 -16.02
CA TYR A 150 16.02 -7.79 -17.44
C TYR A 150 16.40 -9.09 -18.14
N ARG A 151 15.52 -9.55 -19.03
CA ARG A 151 15.75 -10.74 -19.84
C ARG A 151 16.93 -10.57 -20.79
N ASP A 152 17.05 -9.40 -21.40
CA ASP A 152 18.09 -9.14 -22.40
C ASP A 152 19.24 -8.32 -21.82
N LYS A 153 20.34 -8.24 -22.57
CA LYS A 153 21.48 -7.38 -22.23
C LYS A 153 21.09 -5.90 -22.35
N ASP A 154 21.92 -5.03 -21.77
CA ASP A 154 21.80 -3.57 -21.85
C ASP A 154 20.44 -3.05 -21.35
N TYR A 155 19.88 -3.71 -20.34
CA TYR A 155 18.63 -3.33 -19.66
C TYR A 155 17.40 -3.36 -20.59
N GLY A 156 17.42 -4.25 -21.58
CA GLY A 156 16.36 -4.42 -22.57
C GLY A 156 15.45 -5.63 -22.33
N GLY A 157 14.41 -5.72 -23.14
CA GLY A 157 13.48 -6.86 -23.13
C GLY A 157 12.53 -6.86 -21.95
N LYS A 158 11.95 -8.03 -21.66
CA LYS A 158 11.03 -8.23 -20.53
C LYS A 158 11.76 -8.00 -19.21
N SER A 159 11.15 -7.28 -18.28
CA SER A 159 11.75 -6.93 -16.99
C SER A 159 10.78 -7.09 -15.83
N VAL A 160 11.34 -7.11 -14.62
CA VAL A 160 10.60 -7.10 -13.35
C VAL A 160 11.43 -6.41 -12.28
N VAL A 161 10.79 -5.59 -11.45
CA VAL A 161 11.40 -5.00 -10.26
C VAL A 161 11.18 -5.93 -9.08
N LEU A 162 12.24 -6.17 -8.31
CA LEU A 162 12.27 -7.06 -7.16
C LEU A 162 12.62 -6.24 -5.92
N TYR A 163 11.85 -6.44 -4.85
CA TYR A 163 11.93 -5.66 -3.61
C TYR A 163 12.42 -6.48 -2.42
N ASP A 164 12.32 -7.80 -2.52
CA ASP A 164 12.62 -8.77 -1.47
C ASP A 164 13.37 -9.96 -2.08
N ASP A 165 13.94 -10.79 -1.21
CA ASP A 165 14.47 -12.11 -1.55
C ASP A 165 13.52 -12.92 -2.46
N VAL A 166 14.03 -13.35 -3.61
CA VAL A 166 13.33 -14.28 -4.51
C VAL A 166 14.03 -15.61 -4.49
N ALA A 167 13.44 -16.57 -3.77
CA ALA A 167 13.96 -17.92 -3.64
C ALA A 167 13.91 -18.72 -4.96
N ASN A 168 13.04 -18.37 -5.91
CA ASN A 168 13.01 -19.00 -7.22
C ASN A 168 12.48 -18.04 -8.29
N LEU A 169 13.29 -17.75 -9.31
CA LEU A 169 12.93 -16.84 -10.39
C LEU A 169 11.92 -17.43 -11.39
N VAL A 170 11.52 -18.71 -11.30
CA VAL A 170 10.57 -19.34 -12.24
C VAL A 170 9.30 -18.53 -12.42
N ARG A 171 8.76 -17.99 -11.33
CA ARG A 171 7.47 -17.28 -11.32
C ARG A 171 7.56 -15.81 -11.69
N THR A 172 8.76 -15.25 -11.84
CA THR A 172 8.88 -13.84 -12.23
C THR A 172 8.65 -13.68 -13.72
N SER A 173 8.30 -12.45 -14.13
CA SER A 173 8.07 -12.14 -15.54
C SER A 173 9.30 -12.48 -16.42
N VAL A 174 10.52 -12.32 -15.90
CA VAL A 174 11.78 -12.66 -16.60
C VAL A 174 12.00 -14.18 -16.66
N GLY A 175 11.66 -14.89 -15.58
CA GLY A 175 11.78 -16.34 -15.49
C GLY A 175 13.16 -16.85 -15.07
N ASN A 176 13.20 -18.14 -14.73
CA ASN A 176 14.40 -18.81 -14.23
C ASN A 176 15.46 -18.99 -15.31
N LYS A 177 16.73 -18.66 -15.01
CA LYS A 177 17.85 -18.81 -15.96
C LYS A 177 17.59 -18.07 -17.29
N LYS A 178 17.07 -16.84 -17.19
CA LYS A 178 16.73 -15.99 -18.33
C LYS A 178 17.22 -14.55 -18.20
N MET A 179 17.77 -14.15 -17.04
CA MET A 179 18.23 -12.76 -16.89
C MET A 179 19.60 -12.57 -17.53
N SER A 180 19.76 -11.46 -18.25
CA SER A 180 21.01 -11.07 -18.90
C SER A 180 21.53 -9.69 -18.49
N SER A 181 20.73 -8.86 -17.81
CA SER A 181 21.19 -7.63 -17.17
C SER A 181 20.32 -7.23 -15.97
N PHE A 182 20.82 -6.35 -15.11
CA PHE A 182 20.07 -5.84 -13.96
C PHE A 182 20.50 -4.44 -13.53
N HIS A 183 19.63 -3.78 -12.77
CA HIS A 183 19.87 -2.49 -12.14
C HIS A 183 19.52 -2.58 -10.64
N ILE A 184 20.43 -2.14 -9.78
CA ILE A 184 20.24 -2.03 -8.33
C ILE A 184 20.17 -0.55 -7.96
N ASP A 185 19.14 -0.18 -7.19
CA ASP A 185 18.97 1.14 -6.60
C ASP A 185 18.95 1.01 -5.05
N THR A 186 19.66 1.92 -4.37
CA THR A 186 19.78 2.00 -2.91
C THR A 186 18.95 3.15 -2.30
N GLY A 187 18.08 3.76 -3.11
CA GLY A 187 17.33 4.97 -2.84
C GLY A 187 16.69 5.05 -1.46
N ARG A 188 16.98 6.16 -0.76
CA ARG A 188 16.39 6.60 0.50
C ARG A 188 14.91 6.96 0.34
N LYS A 189 14.04 5.99 0.07
CA LYS A 189 12.60 6.14 0.30
C LYS A 189 12.31 5.71 1.75
N PRO A 190 11.66 6.52 2.61
CA PRO A 190 11.53 6.23 4.04
C PRO A 190 11.02 4.80 4.32
N VAL A 191 11.82 4.05 5.07
CA VAL A 191 11.71 2.60 5.39
C VAL A 191 10.62 2.32 6.44
N ARG A 192 9.59 3.16 6.56
CA ARG A 192 8.51 2.89 7.52
C ARG A 192 7.42 2.06 6.82
N ASP A 193 7.56 0.74 6.97
CA ASP A 193 6.60 -0.34 6.64
C ASP A 193 6.25 -0.56 5.17
N ARG A 194 7.27 -0.74 4.33
CA ARG A 194 7.05 -0.66 2.88
C ARG A 194 6.46 -1.83 2.15
N PHE A 195 6.33 -3.05 2.68
CA PHE A 195 5.53 -4.08 2.00
C PHE A 195 4.96 -5.08 3.03
N ASP A 196 3.76 -4.80 3.57
CA ASP A 196 2.85 -5.92 3.84
C ASP A 196 2.73 -6.67 2.50
N LYS A 197 2.70 -8.00 2.50
CA LYS A 197 2.69 -8.78 1.26
C LYS A 197 1.26 -8.97 0.78
N VAL A 198 1.03 -9.08 -0.53
CA VAL A 198 -0.29 -9.46 -1.04
C VAL A 198 -0.59 -10.86 -0.54
N VAL A 199 -1.74 -11.03 0.12
CA VAL A 199 -2.16 -12.33 0.63
C VAL A 199 -3.46 -12.73 -0.03
N LEU A 200 -3.43 -13.90 -0.67
CA LEU A 200 -4.56 -14.55 -1.33
C LEU A 200 -5.20 -15.58 -0.39
N PHE A 201 -6.52 -15.68 -0.39
CA PHE A 201 -7.29 -16.59 0.46
C PHE A 201 -8.35 -17.35 -0.35
N ASP A 202 -8.47 -18.67 -0.14
CA ASP A 202 -9.44 -19.52 -0.86
C ASP A 202 -10.81 -19.60 -0.18
N ASP A 203 -10.98 -18.83 0.89
CA ASP A 203 -12.27 -18.53 1.48
C ASP A 203 -12.47 -17.01 1.61
N THR A 204 -13.73 -16.63 1.79
CA THR A 204 -14.13 -15.25 2.07
C THR A 204 -13.69 -14.82 3.47
N GLY A 205 -13.67 -13.51 3.72
CA GLY A 205 -13.34 -12.93 5.03
C GLY A 205 -11.87 -13.12 5.44
N TYR A 206 -10.96 -13.32 4.48
CA TYR A 206 -9.53 -13.56 4.74
C TYR A 206 -9.24 -14.84 5.53
N SER A 207 -10.00 -15.90 5.26
CA SER A 207 -9.90 -17.19 5.95
C SER A 207 -9.51 -18.32 5.00
N GLY A 208 -9.44 -19.55 5.50
CA GLY A 208 -9.04 -20.71 4.70
C GLY A 208 -7.53 -20.80 4.44
N ARG A 209 -7.16 -21.49 3.36
CA ARG A 209 -5.77 -21.63 2.93
C ARG A 209 -5.33 -20.30 2.34
N ARG A 210 -4.11 -19.88 2.69
CA ARG A 210 -3.55 -18.60 2.27
C ARG A 210 -2.26 -18.78 1.49
N GLU A 211 -2.02 -17.86 0.58
CA GLU A 211 -0.76 -17.72 -0.13
C GLU A 211 -0.29 -16.29 -0.11
N VAL A 212 1.01 -16.10 0.00
CA VAL A 212 1.63 -14.79 0.06
C VAL A 212 2.41 -14.59 -1.24
N LEU A 213 2.05 -13.57 -2.01
CA LEU A 213 2.70 -13.22 -3.26
C LEU A 213 3.41 -11.86 -3.13
N SER A 214 4.55 -11.75 -3.81
CA SER A 214 5.39 -10.54 -3.81
C SER A 214 5.78 -10.10 -5.23
N PHE A 215 5.20 -10.72 -6.26
CA PHE A 215 5.43 -10.45 -7.66
C PHE A 215 4.25 -11.00 -8.49
N ASP A 216 4.14 -10.55 -9.74
CA ASP A 216 3.20 -11.07 -10.73
C ASP A 216 3.28 -12.61 -10.82
N ASP A 217 2.12 -13.28 -10.88
CA ASP A 217 2.03 -14.71 -11.12
C ASP A 217 1.15 -14.98 -12.36
N PRO A 218 1.76 -15.45 -13.47
CA PRO A 218 1.04 -15.66 -14.72
C PRO A 218 0.15 -16.91 -14.71
N ASP A 219 0.23 -17.80 -13.73
CA ASP A 219 -0.58 -19.02 -13.73
C ASP A 219 -0.74 -19.57 -12.31
N LEU A 220 -1.93 -19.40 -11.72
CA LEU A 220 -2.22 -19.82 -10.36
C LEU A 220 -2.39 -21.35 -10.20
N THR A 221 -2.24 -22.17 -11.25
CA THR A 221 -2.43 -23.62 -11.15
C THR A 221 -1.42 -24.33 -10.25
N ASP A 222 -0.18 -23.86 -10.19
CA ASP A 222 0.90 -24.46 -9.39
C ASP A 222 1.03 -23.83 -7.97
N ASN A 223 0.10 -22.94 -7.65
CA ASN A 223 0.10 -22.15 -6.42
C ASN A 223 -0.54 -22.90 -5.24
N THR A 224 -0.16 -22.47 -4.03
CA THR A 224 -0.76 -22.99 -2.79
C THR A 224 -2.25 -22.68 -2.77
N ILE A 225 -2.70 -21.56 -3.34
CA ILE A 225 -4.11 -21.22 -3.49
C ILE A 225 -4.79 -22.05 -4.60
N GLY A 226 -4.08 -22.32 -5.69
CA GLY A 226 -4.58 -23.05 -6.87
C GLY A 226 -5.45 -22.20 -7.81
N ASN A 227 -5.60 -22.67 -9.05
CA ASN A 227 -6.41 -22.00 -10.06
C ASN A 227 -7.89 -21.92 -9.69
N ASP A 228 -8.54 -20.80 -10.02
CA ASP A 228 -9.99 -20.62 -9.86
C ASP A 228 -10.48 -20.86 -8.43
N ARG A 229 -9.66 -20.52 -7.44
CA ARG A 229 -9.97 -20.73 -6.01
C ARG A 229 -9.88 -19.47 -5.16
N LEU A 230 -9.43 -18.35 -5.72
CA LEU A 230 -9.31 -17.10 -4.97
C LEU A 230 -10.70 -16.54 -4.62
N ARG A 231 -10.92 -16.23 -3.33
CA ARG A 231 -12.20 -15.71 -2.83
C ARG A 231 -12.09 -14.44 -2.02
N SER A 232 -10.95 -14.16 -1.42
CA SER A 232 -10.64 -12.86 -0.81
C SER A 232 -9.15 -12.56 -0.91
N LEU A 233 -8.78 -11.28 -0.86
CA LEU A 233 -7.38 -10.87 -0.92
C LEU A 233 -7.10 -9.70 0.03
N ARG A 234 -5.91 -9.71 0.61
CA ARG A 234 -5.36 -8.53 1.27
C ARG A 234 -4.40 -7.83 0.33
N VAL A 235 -4.75 -6.58 0.01
CA VAL A 235 -3.89 -5.65 -0.72
C VAL A 235 -3.31 -4.65 0.29
N PRO A 236 -2.00 -4.71 0.51
CA PRO A 236 -1.23 -3.75 1.29
C PRO A 236 -1.31 -2.33 0.72
N PRO A 237 -1.16 -1.27 1.55
CA PRO A 237 -0.96 0.08 1.06
C PRO A 237 0.20 0.16 0.05
N GLY A 238 0.06 0.97 -1.00
CA GLY A 238 1.08 1.17 -2.03
C GLY A 238 1.19 0.04 -3.08
N HIS A 239 0.28 -0.94 -3.06
CA HIS A 239 0.18 -1.97 -4.09
C HIS A 239 -1.11 -1.80 -4.89
N VAL A 240 -1.05 -2.17 -6.16
CA VAL A 240 -2.20 -2.38 -7.03
C VAL A 240 -2.17 -3.82 -7.48
N VAL A 241 -3.21 -4.56 -7.17
CA VAL A 241 -3.35 -5.96 -7.58
C VAL A 241 -4.31 -6.03 -8.76
N VAL A 242 -3.90 -6.65 -9.86
CA VAL A 242 -4.79 -6.91 -11.00
C VAL A 242 -5.04 -8.41 -11.09
N LEU A 243 -6.28 -8.83 -10.87
CA LEU A 243 -6.70 -10.23 -11.03
C LEU A 243 -7.28 -10.45 -12.42
N TYR A 244 -6.96 -11.58 -13.04
CA TYR A 244 -7.41 -11.96 -14.38
C TYR A 244 -8.13 -13.31 -14.35
N GLU A 245 -9.22 -13.44 -15.11
CA GLU A 245 -10.02 -14.67 -15.17
C GLU A 245 -9.33 -15.84 -15.91
N HIS A 246 -8.28 -15.56 -16.68
CA HIS A 246 -7.52 -16.57 -17.40
C HIS A 246 -6.04 -16.48 -17.04
N SER A 247 -5.31 -17.57 -17.27
CA SER A 247 -3.85 -17.58 -17.14
C SER A 247 -3.21 -16.62 -18.15
N HIS A 248 -1.99 -16.22 -17.83
CA HIS A 248 -1.15 -15.30 -18.58
C HIS A 248 -1.77 -13.91 -18.81
N TYR A 249 -2.48 -13.40 -17.80
CA TYR A 249 -3.06 -12.05 -17.74
C TYR A 249 -4.09 -11.79 -18.85
N ARG A 250 -4.99 -12.75 -19.09
CA ARG A 250 -6.00 -12.71 -20.15
C ARG A 250 -7.41 -12.73 -19.59
N GLY A 251 -8.36 -12.41 -20.47
CA GLY A 251 -9.79 -12.36 -20.14
C GLY A 251 -10.15 -11.12 -19.33
N ARG A 252 -11.35 -11.12 -18.76
CA ARG A 252 -11.82 -10.10 -17.82
C ARG A 252 -10.89 -9.97 -16.62
N SER A 253 -10.67 -8.74 -16.21
CA SER A 253 -9.77 -8.38 -15.13
C SER A 253 -10.34 -7.29 -14.24
N GLU A 254 -9.79 -7.17 -13.05
CA GLU A 254 -10.17 -6.15 -12.09
C GLU A 254 -8.97 -5.70 -11.27
N GLU A 255 -8.87 -4.38 -11.07
CA GLU A 255 -7.83 -3.75 -10.26
C GLU A 255 -8.31 -3.51 -8.82
N PHE A 256 -7.47 -3.91 -7.88
CA PHE A 256 -7.68 -3.80 -6.46
C PHE A 256 -6.61 -2.89 -5.87
N HIS A 257 -7.03 -1.72 -5.40
CA HIS A 257 -6.20 -0.77 -4.67
C HIS A 257 -6.29 -0.96 -3.13
N ALA A 258 -7.12 -1.91 -2.68
CA ALA A 258 -7.28 -2.23 -1.27
C ALA A 258 -7.72 -3.69 -1.08
N SER A 259 -7.65 -4.14 0.17
CA SER A 259 -8.05 -5.50 0.57
C SER A 259 -9.54 -5.72 0.32
N ASP A 260 -9.89 -6.85 -0.30
CA ASP A 260 -11.27 -7.22 -0.58
C ASP A 260 -11.63 -8.53 0.16
N PRO A 261 -12.60 -8.51 1.10
CA PRO A 261 -12.98 -9.68 1.87
C PRO A 261 -13.85 -10.68 1.09
N ASN A 262 -14.34 -10.36 -0.11
CA ASN A 262 -15.22 -11.26 -0.85
C ASN A 262 -15.31 -10.89 -2.34
N LEU A 263 -14.76 -11.72 -3.21
CA LEU A 263 -14.76 -11.49 -4.67
C LEU A 263 -16.09 -11.76 -5.38
N ARG A 264 -17.17 -12.12 -4.68
CA ARG A 264 -18.44 -12.54 -5.31
C ARG A 264 -19.18 -11.41 -6.02
N ASP A 265 -19.02 -10.22 -5.50
CA ASP A 265 -19.64 -8.97 -5.92
C ASP A 265 -18.75 -8.17 -6.87
N ASN A 266 -17.56 -8.68 -7.16
CA ASN A 266 -16.57 -8.11 -8.06
C ASN A 266 -16.77 -8.59 -9.52
N VAL A 267 -16.15 -7.88 -10.46
CA VAL A 267 -16.16 -8.13 -11.91
C VAL A 267 -15.41 -9.41 -12.25
N VAL A 268 -14.21 -9.60 -11.68
CA VAL A 268 -13.43 -10.85 -11.85
C VAL A 268 -14.20 -12.05 -11.27
N GLY A 269 -14.91 -11.84 -10.16
CA GLY A 269 -15.80 -12.81 -9.53
C GLY A 269 -15.09 -13.87 -8.65
N LEU A 270 -15.89 -14.59 -7.85
CA LEU A 270 -15.41 -15.75 -7.08
C LEU A 270 -14.92 -16.86 -7.99
N ASP A 271 -13.88 -17.57 -7.53
CA ASP A 271 -13.44 -18.86 -8.10
C ASP A 271 -13.16 -18.76 -9.61
N ARG A 272 -12.54 -17.65 -10.01
CA ARG A 272 -12.25 -17.32 -11.42
C ARG A 272 -10.86 -16.78 -11.66
N ALA A 273 -10.20 -16.25 -10.65
CA ALA A 273 -8.86 -15.70 -10.85
C ALA A 273 -7.88 -16.83 -11.18
N SER A 274 -7.23 -16.72 -12.34
CA SER A 274 -6.27 -17.67 -12.89
C SER A 274 -4.88 -17.06 -13.08
N SER A 275 -4.74 -15.73 -13.06
CA SER A 275 -3.44 -15.05 -12.97
C SER A 275 -3.56 -13.69 -12.27
N ILE A 276 -2.44 -13.18 -11.77
CA ILE A 276 -2.38 -11.99 -10.94
C ILE A 276 -1.17 -11.13 -11.29
N ARG A 277 -1.35 -9.82 -11.39
CA ARG A 277 -0.24 -8.86 -11.41
C ARG A 277 -0.23 -8.07 -10.10
N ILE A 278 0.96 -7.85 -9.56
CA ILE A 278 1.21 -7.08 -8.35
C ILE A 278 2.08 -5.91 -8.78
N LEU A 279 1.45 -4.77 -8.93
CA LEU A 279 2.10 -3.52 -9.29
C LEU A 279 2.35 -2.72 -8.03
N HIS A 280 3.43 -1.97 -8.03
CA HIS A 280 3.68 -0.96 -6.99
C HIS A 280 3.18 0.39 -7.48
N GLU A 281 2.66 1.22 -6.57
CA GLU A 281 2.05 2.50 -6.93
C GLU A 281 2.99 3.43 -7.72
N ASP A 282 4.30 3.26 -7.55
CA ASP A 282 5.37 3.94 -8.30
C ASP A 282 5.55 3.43 -9.76
N GLU A 283 5.11 2.21 -10.08
CA GLU A 283 5.26 1.57 -11.40
C GLU A 283 4.08 1.84 -12.35
N VAL A 284 2.97 2.38 -11.84
CA VAL A 284 1.71 2.42 -12.59
C VAL A 284 1.53 3.72 -13.41
N TYR A 285 2.11 4.88 -13.05
CA TYR A 285 2.08 6.11 -13.89
C TYR A 285 3.18 7.14 -13.54
N PRO A 286 3.94 7.70 -14.52
CA PRO A 286 4.74 8.92 -14.36
C PRO A 286 4.03 10.21 -14.84
N GLU A 287 2.70 10.25 -14.84
CA GLU A 287 1.89 11.45 -15.14
C GLU A 287 1.39 12.10 -13.83
N PRO A 288 1.08 13.42 -13.82
CA PRO A 288 0.83 14.16 -12.59
C PRO A 288 -0.31 13.52 -11.79
N ILE A 289 -0.19 13.57 -10.46
CA ILE A 289 -1.25 13.19 -9.54
C ILE A 289 -2.49 14.03 -9.90
N GLU A 290 -3.38 13.51 -10.75
CA GLU A 290 -4.72 14.05 -10.86
C GLU A 290 -5.36 13.89 -9.48
N GLU A 291 -5.90 15.01 -9.02
CA GLU A 291 -6.48 15.28 -7.71
C GLU A 291 -7.06 14.06 -7.00
N VAL A 292 -6.82 13.99 -5.68
CA VAL A 292 -7.57 13.10 -4.80
C VAL A 292 -9.04 13.49 -4.91
N ALA A 293 -9.78 12.84 -5.81
CA ALA A 293 -11.19 13.14 -6.00
C ALA A 293 -11.96 12.79 -4.71
N ASP A 294 -12.69 13.77 -4.19
CA ASP A 294 -13.30 13.73 -2.86
C ASP A 294 -14.54 12.83 -2.75
N GLY A 295 -14.95 12.19 -3.85
CA GLY A 295 -16.08 11.26 -3.91
C GLY A 295 -16.15 10.53 -5.25
N VAL A 296 -16.98 9.49 -5.31
CA VAL A 296 -17.17 8.64 -6.50
C VAL A 296 -18.07 9.37 -7.51
N GLU A 297 -17.64 9.51 -8.76
CA GLU A 297 -18.45 10.20 -9.76
C GLU A 297 -19.37 9.23 -10.50
N LEU A 298 -20.64 9.59 -10.59
CA LEU A 298 -21.72 8.83 -11.19
C LEU A 298 -22.16 9.54 -12.48
N PHE A 299 -22.33 8.80 -13.57
CA PHE A 299 -22.66 9.36 -14.90
C PHE A 299 -23.87 8.68 -15.55
N GLU A 300 -24.76 9.50 -16.12
CA GLU A 300 -25.97 9.05 -16.81
C GLU A 300 -25.70 8.19 -18.06
N HIS A 301 -24.56 8.39 -18.73
CA HIS A 301 -24.22 7.66 -19.94
C HIS A 301 -22.88 6.94 -19.81
N SER A 302 -22.67 5.90 -20.62
CA SER A 302 -21.39 5.22 -20.73
C SER A 302 -20.27 6.20 -21.14
N ARG A 303 -19.02 5.82 -20.83
CA ARG A 303 -17.79 6.57 -21.07
C ARG A 303 -17.77 7.93 -20.39
N PHE A 304 -18.34 8.01 -19.19
CA PHE A 304 -18.31 9.19 -18.31
C PHE A 304 -18.98 10.42 -18.94
N ARG A 305 -20.16 10.24 -19.54
CA ARG A 305 -20.92 11.29 -20.25
C ARG A 305 -22.30 11.49 -19.63
N GLY A 306 -22.98 12.55 -20.07
CA GLY A 306 -24.33 12.89 -19.60
C GLY A 306 -24.31 13.65 -18.28
N LYS A 307 -25.44 13.65 -17.55
CA LYS A 307 -25.50 14.25 -16.22
C LYS A 307 -24.55 13.54 -15.26
N ARG A 308 -24.02 14.30 -14.30
CA ARG A 308 -22.99 13.87 -13.36
C ARG A 308 -23.43 14.14 -11.92
N THR A 309 -23.11 13.23 -11.01
CA THR A 309 -23.23 13.46 -9.57
C THR A 309 -21.99 12.91 -8.87
N ILE A 310 -21.43 13.66 -7.93
CA ILE A 310 -20.34 13.17 -7.07
C ILE A 310 -20.95 12.62 -5.78
N ALA A 311 -20.74 11.33 -5.52
CA ALA A 311 -21.13 10.64 -4.30
C ALA A 311 -20.00 10.72 -3.27
N TYR A 312 -20.15 11.62 -2.30
CA TYR A 312 -19.18 11.80 -1.20
C TYR A 312 -19.39 10.80 -0.05
N ASP A 313 -20.62 10.31 0.10
CA ASP A 313 -21.13 9.38 1.10
C ASP A 313 -22.27 8.56 0.46
N ASP A 314 -22.85 7.64 1.23
CA ASP A 314 -23.97 6.81 0.78
C ASP A 314 -25.17 7.62 0.27
N ILE A 315 -25.70 7.23 -0.88
CA ILE A 315 -26.91 7.78 -1.49
C ILE A 315 -28.01 6.71 -1.40
N PRO A 316 -28.95 6.81 -0.44
CA PRO A 316 -30.02 5.84 -0.28
C PRO A 316 -31.05 5.88 -1.42
N ASP A 317 -31.11 6.96 -2.20
CA ASP A 317 -32.05 7.11 -3.31
C ASP A 317 -31.49 8.05 -4.38
N LEU A 318 -31.20 7.51 -5.57
CA LEU A 318 -30.65 8.29 -6.68
C LEU A 318 -31.67 9.29 -7.28
N ARG A 319 -32.97 9.21 -6.94
CA ARG A 319 -33.93 10.26 -7.32
C ARG A 319 -33.59 11.64 -6.75
N ALA A 320 -32.77 11.68 -5.70
CA ALA A 320 -32.30 12.92 -5.08
C ALA A 320 -31.07 13.54 -5.80
N THR A 321 -30.56 12.92 -6.86
CA THR A 321 -29.35 13.36 -7.57
C THR A 321 -29.64 13.83 -8.99
N GLU A 322 -28.64 14.44 -9.65
CA GLU A 322 -28.77 14.87 -11.05
C GLU A 322 -28.75 13.69 -12.03
N VAL A 323 -28.04 12.61 -11.70
CA VAL A 323 -28.03 11.39 -12.52
C VAL A 323 -29.40 10.74 -12.57
N GLY A 324 -30.17 10.78 -11.48
CA GLY A 324 -31.51 10.20 -11.44
C GLY A 324 -31.53 8.69 -11.21
N ASN A 325 -32.72 8.17 -10.92
CA ASN A 325 -32.93 6.75 -10.65
C ASN A 325 -32.94 5.93 -11.92
N ASP A 326 -32.29 4.76 -11.89
CA ASP A 326 -32.24 3.83 -13.02
C ASP A 326 -31.68 4.50 -14.28
N GLN A 327 -30.70 5.39 -14.11
CA GLN A 327 -30.07 6.16 -15.18
C GLN A 327 -28.54 6.09 -15.15
N LEU A 328 -27.94 5.44 -14.14
CA LEU A 328 -26.48 5.32 -14.04
C LEU A 328 -25.94 4.30 -15.05
N SER A 329 -24.99 4.73 -15.89
CA SER A 329 -24.38 3.88 -16.94
C SER A 329 -22.84 3.88 -16.94
N SER A 330 -22.17 4.79 -16.23
CA SER A 330 -20.74 4.68 -15.92
C SER A 330 -20.36 5.35 -14.60
N VAL A 331 -19.25 4.93 -14.02
CA VAL A 331 -18.80 5.38 -12.70
C VAL A 331 -17.29 5.61 -12.69
N ARG A 332 -16.83 6.78 -12.24
CA ARG A 332 -15.42 6.97 -11.88
C ARG A 332 -15.23 6.73 -10.39
N VAL A 333 -14.41 5.76 -10.05
CA VAL A 333 -14.06 5.45 -8.66
C VAL A 333 -12.64 5.94 -8.42
N PRO A 334 -12.45 7.03 -7.63
CA PRO A 334 -11.14 7.51 -7.27
C PRO A 334 -10.39 6.53 -6.37
N ARG A 335 -9.07 6.71 -6.30
CA ARG A 335 -8.21 5.94 -5.38
C ARG A 335 -8.70 6.09 -3.94
N GLY A 336 -8.68 5.00 -3.18
CA GLY A 336 -9.11 4.97 -1.78
C GLY A 336 -10.62 4.86 -1.58
N PHE A 337 -11.39 4.71 -2.65
CA PHE A 337 -12.83 4.46 -2.59
C PHE A 337 -13.18 3.08 -3.12
N ARG A 338 -14.23 2.51 -2.53
CA ARG A 338 -15.00 1.39 -3.06
C ARG A 338 -16.44 1.85 -3.12
N VAL A 339 -17.14 1.49 -4.18
CA VAL A 339 -18.55 1.83 -4.35
C VAL A 339 -19.38 0.58 -4.53
N LEU A 340 -20.52 0.51 -3.85
CA LEU A 340 -21.50 -0.55 -4.02
C LEU A 340 -22.73 0.05 -4.71
N LEU A 341 -23.07 -0.50 -5.88
CA LEU A 341 -24.19 -0.08 -6.71
C LEU A 341 -25.35 -1.06 -6.51
N TYR A 342 -26.50 -0.55 -6.05
CA TYR A 342 -27.68 -1.36 -5.73
C TYR A 342 -28.83 -1.13 -6.72
N PRO A 343 -29.52 -2.21 -7.16
CA PRO A 343 -30.61 -2.10 -8.13
C PRO A 343 -31.95 -1.61 -7.55
N HIS A 344 -32.03 -1.42 -6.23
CA HIS A 344 -33.22 -0.88 -5.57
C HIS A 344 -32.82 0.23 -4.59
N VAL A 345 -33.77 1.12 -4.29
CA VAL A 345 -33.60 2.18 -3.28
C VAL A 345 -33.33 1.59 -1.90
N ASN A 346 -32.75 2.39 -1.01
CA ASN A 346 -32.36 2.01 0.35
C ASN A 346 -31.47 0.75 0.41
N TYR A 347 -30.56 0.61 -0.56
CA TYR A 347 -29.57 -0.47 -0.65
C TYR A 347 -30.19 -1.86 -0.80
N GLY A 348 -31.36 -1.94 -1.44
CA GLY A 348 -32.05 -3.19 -1.71
C GLY A 348 -31.49 -3.93 -2.93
N GLY A 349 -31.66 -5.26 -2.94
CA GLY A 349 -31.18 -6.12 -4.01
C GLY A 349 -29.70 -6.50 -3.86
N ARG A 350 -29.17 -7.22 -4.84
CA ARG A 350 -27.78 -7.69 -4.82
C ARG A 350 -26.86 -6.63 -5.43
N PRO A 351 -25.85 -6.11 -4.71
CA PRO A 351 -25.00 -5.05 -5.23
C PRO A 351 -23.96 -5.56 -6.23
N LEU A 352 -23.47 -4.64 -7.05
CA LEU A 352 -22.17 -4.71 -7.72
C LEU A 352 -21.18 -3.85 -6.92
N THR A 353 -20.00 -4.38 -6.64
CA THR A 353 -18.94 -3.66 -5.93
C THR A 353 -17.83 -3.29 -6.92
N LEU A 354 -17.42 -2.02 -6.92
CA LEU A 354 -16.35 -1.51 -7.78
C LEU A 354 -15.26 -0.85 -6.93
N SER A 355 -14.01 -1.23 -7.16
CA SER A 355 -12.80 -0.59 -6.61
C SER A 355 -12.03 0.25 -7.64
N HIS A 356 -12.55 0.36 -8.87
CA HIS A 356 -12.01 1.14 -9.97
C HIS A 356 -13.13 1.73 -10.84
N SER A 357 -12.78 2.65 -11.73
CA SER A 357 -13.74 3.24 -12.66
C SER A 357 -14.26 2.19 -13.65
N ASP A 358 -15.57 2.19 -13.89
CA ASP A 358 -16.22 1.37 -14.92
C ASP A 358 -16.84 2.31 -15.96
N GLU A 359 -16.32 2.27 -17.18
CA GLU A 359 -16.79 3.12 -18.27
C GLU A 359 -18.09 2.63 -18.92
N ASP A 360 -18.52 1.39 -18.67
CA ASP A 360 -19.78 0.89 -19.20
C ASP A 360 -20.35 -0.27 -18.36
N LEU A 361 -21.36 0.04 -17.56
CA LEU A 361 -21.99 -0.94 -16.67
C LEU A 361 -22.79 -2.02 -17.42
N SER A 362 -22.91 -1.97 -18.75
CA SER A 362 -23.73 -2.89 -19.56
C SER A 362 -23.32 -4.35 -19.41
N GLY A 363 -22.02 -4.62 -19.30
CA GLY A 363 -21.45 -5.95 -19.07
C GLY A 363 -21.38 -6.37 -17.60
N SER A 364 -21.76 -5.47 -16.70
CA SER A 364 -21.72 -5.72 -15.27
C SER A 364 -22.96 -6.47 -14.78
N ARG A 365 -22.89 -7.01 -13.55
CA ARG A 365 -24.03 -7.71 -12.96
C ARG A 365 -25.23 -6.80 -12.70
N VAL A 366 -25.00 -5.52 -12.39
CA VAL A 366 -26.09 -4.57 -12.14
C VAL A 366 -26.71 -4.10 -13.47
N GLY A 367 -25.89 -3.95 -14.50
CA GLY A 367 -26.31 -3.47 -15.83
C GLY A 367 -26.49 -1.95 -15.89
N ASN A 368 -26.54 -1.39 -17.10
CA ASN A 368 -26.89 0.02 -17.32
C ASN A 368 -28.33 0.30 -16.88
N ASP A 369 -28.57 1.55 -16.46
CA ASP A 369 -29.90 2.10 -16.21
C ASP A 369 -30.73 1.28 -15.21
N ARG A 370 -30.05 0.75 -14.19
CA ARG A 370 -30.64 -0.15 -13.19
C ARG A 370 -30.28 0.19 -11.76
N VAL A 371 -29.36 1.13 -11.53
CA VAL A 371 -28.92 1.50 -10.18
C VAL A 371 -29.90 2.51 -9.59
N SER A 372 -30.35 2.25 -8.37
CA SER A 372 -31.29 3.11 -7.64
C SER A 372 -30.73 3.64 -6.32
N SER A 373 -29.68 3.02 -5.75
CA SER A 373 -28.97 3.52 -4.58
C SER A 373 -27.49 3.12 -4.58
N VAL A 374 -26.66 3.86 -3.85
CA VAL A 374 -25.20 3.75 -3.89
C VAL A 374 -24.64 3.81 -2.47
N ARG A 375 -23.73 2.91 -2.11
CA ARG A 375 -22.88 3.08 -0.91
C ARG A 375 -21.47 3.42 -1.30
N VAL A 376 -20.87 4.36 -0.59
CA VAL A 376 -19.50 4.82 -0.80
C VAL A 376 -18.68 4.47 0.41
N GLU A 377 -17.74 3.54 0.23
CA GLU A 377 -16.83 3.10 1.27
C GLU A 377 -15.46 3.71 1.04
N ARG A 378 -14.97 4.48 2.01
CA ARG A 378 -13.56 4.88 2.03
C ARG A 378 -12.72 3.73 2.56
N LEU A 379 -11.89 3.18 1.69
CA LEU A 379 -10.95 2.13 2.01
C LEU A 379 -9.76 2.78 2.72
N GLY A 380 -9.86 2.86 4.05
CA GLY A 380 -8.87 3.54 4.87
C GLY A 380 -7.46 2.97 4.69
N GLY A 381 -6.49 3.86 4.42
CA GLY A 381 -5.13 3.68 4.89
C GLY A 381 -5.14 3.60 6.42
N VAL A 382 -4.43 2.61 6.94
CA VAL A 382 -4.26 2.21 8.34
C VAL A 382 -4.45 3.31 9.40
N ARG A 383 -5.25 2.98 10.44
CA ARG A 383 -5.11 3.53 11.79
C ARG A 383 -3.72 3.16 12.33
N VAL A 384 -2.78 4.09 12.31
CA VAL A 384 -1.48 3.89 12.96
C VAL A 384 -1.69 3.91 14.48
N GLY A 385 -1.15 2.88 15.14
CA GLY A 385 -1.24 2.70 16.59
C GLY A 385 -0.65 3.88 17.38
N ALA A 386 -1.23 4.08 18.56
CA ALA A 386 -0.96 5.17 19.50
C ALA A 386 0.54 5.39 19.80
N VAL A 387 1.06 6.50 19.29
CA VAL A 387 1.94 7.39 20.06
C VAL A 387 1.34 8.78 19.91
N VAL A 388 1.10 9.44 21.04
CA VAL A 388 0.42 10.74 21.11
C VAL A 388 1.35 11.81 20.56
N ASP A 389 1.29 12.06 19.26
CA ASP A 389 1.67 13.33 18.66
C ASP A 389 0.52 13.77 17.76
N ARG A 390 0.03 14.99 17.97
CA ARG A 390 -1.12 15.55 17.23
C ARG A 390 -0.81 15.51 15.72
N PRO A 391 -1.73 15.03 14.86
CA PRO A 391 -1.51 15.08 13.42
C PRO A 391 -1.43 16.54 12.96
N GLY A 392 -0.37 16.88 12.22
CA GLY A 392 -0.25 18.18 11.57
C GLY A 392 -1.35 18.42 10.52
N PRO A 393 -1.56 19.67 10.08
CA PRO A 393 -2.59 19.99 9.08
C PRO A 393 -2.42 19.17 7.78
N PRO A 394 -3.51 18.74 7.13
CA PRO A 394 -3.47 18.06 5.85
C PRO A 394 -2.77 18.90 4.78
N PRO A 395 -2.31 18.28 3.68
CA PRO A 395 -1.80 19.01 2.53
C PRO A 395 -2.79 20.09 2.06
N ALA A 396 -2.30 21.18 1.48
CA ALA A 396 -3.06 22.36 1.07
C ALA A 396 -4.25 22.09 0.11
N ALA A 397 -4.46 20.86 -0.36
CA ALA A 397 -5.58 20.43 -1.19
C ALA A 397 -6.87 20.11 -0.39
N THR A 398 -6.81 19.92 0.93
CA THR A 398 -8.01 19.67 1.76
C THR A 398 -8.64 21.00 2.16
N GLY A 399 -9.76 21.37 1.52
CA GLY A 399 -10.43 22.65 1.75
C GLY A 399 -11.90 22.51 2.14
N VAL A 400 -12.43 23.56 2.74
CA VAL A 400 -13.84 23.68 3.12
C VAL A 400 -14.65 24.03 1.86
N ILE A 401 -15.73 23.30 1.60
CA ILE A 401 -16.53 23.50 0.38
C ILE A 401 -17.74 24.38 0.69
N LEU A 402 -17.86 25.46 -0.06
CA LEU A 402 -18.91 26.46 0.02
C LEU A 402 -19.95 26.24 -1.09
N PHE A 403 -21.24 26.31 -0.77
CA PHE A 403 -22.32 26.14 -1.75
C PHE A 403 -23.28 27.33 -1.74
N SER A 404 -23.65 27.81 -2.93
CA SER A 404 -24.54 28.98 -3.06
C SER A 404 -26.03 28.70 -2.88
N LYS A 405 -26.42 27.42 -2.76
CA LYS A 405 -27.79 27.01 -2.40
C LYS A 405 -27.79 26.03 -1.22
N PRO A 406 -28.94 25.85 -0.54
CA PRO A 406 -29.10 24.81 0.47
C PRO A 406 -28.93 23.41 -0.12
N ASN A 407 -28.70 22.43 0.75
CA ASN A 407 -28.51 21.01 0.44
C ASN A 407 -27.32 20.71 -0.49
N PHE A 408 -26.25 21.50 -0.39
CA PHE A 408 -25.01 21.33 -1.15
C PHE A 408 -25.20 21.46 -2.67
N GLN A 409 -26.00 22.44 -3.09
CA GLN A 409 -26.32 22.69 -4.49
C GLN A 409 -25.86 24.08 -4.93
N GLY A 410 -25.90 24.34 -6.23
CA GLY A 410 -25.57 25.64 -6.80
C GLY A 410 -24.08 25.80 -7.13
N PHE A 411 -23.60 27.04 -7.14
CA PHE A 411 -22.21 27.36 -7.39
C PHE A 411 -21.35 26.90 -6.21
N GLU A 412 -20.27 26.18 -6.50
CA GLU A 412 -19.35 25.63 -5.51
C GLU A 412 -17.98 26.31 -5.56
N ALA A 413 -17.35 26.47 -4.41
CA ALA A 413 -15.94 26.85 -4.33
C ALA A 413 -15.28 26.21 -3.11
N ILE A 414 -13.99 25.91 -3.25
CA ILE A 414 -13.17 25.32 -2.18
C ILE A 414 -12.33 26.42 -1.54
N VAL A 415 -12.26 26.40 -0.20
CA VAL A 415 -11.46 27.31 0.59
C VAL A 415 -10.43 26.52 1.40
N HIS A 416 -9.16 26.70 1.07
CA HIS A 416 -8.04 25.95 1.66
C HIS A 416 -7.47 26.56 2.95
N GLY A 417 -7.89 27.78 3.31
CA GLY A 417 -7.38 28.52 4.46
C GLY A 417 -8.23 29.75 4.75
N ASP A 418 -7.75 30.61 5.65
CA ASP A 418 -8.44 31.83 6.02
C ASP A 418 -8.69 32.75 4.81
N VAL A 419 -9.92 33.22 4.66
CA VAL A 419 -10.29 34.23 3.66
C VAL A 419 -10.85 35.44 4.39
N GLU A 420 -10.05 36.49 4.44
CA GLU A 420 -10.37 37.75 5.13
C GLU A 420 -11.52 38.51 4.47
N ASP A 421 -11.78 38.30 3.17
CA ASP A 421 -12.81 39.03 2.43
C ASP A 421 -13.34 38.18 1.27
N LEU A 422 -14.54 37.61 1.43
CA LEU A 422 -15.17 36.74 0.44
C LEU A 422 -15.55 37.49 -0.85
N SER A 423 -15.68 38.82 -0.82
CA SER A 423 -15.89 39.61 -2.04
C SER A 423 -14.71 39.51 -3.02
N LYS A 424 -13.50 39.23 -2.51
CA LYS A 424 -12.27 39.05 -3.29
C LYS A 424 -12.01 37.59 -3.66
N HIS A 425 -12.82 36.67 -3.13
CA HIS A 425 -12.76 35.26 -3.45
C HIS A 425 -13.72 34.92 -4.59
N VAL A 426 -13.41 33.88 -5.37
CA VAL A 426 -14.23 33.44 -6.52
C VAL A 426 -15.68 33.08 -6.11
N PHE A 427 -15.88 32.70 -4.84
CA PHE A 427 -17.20 32.43 -4.27
C PHE A 427 -18.09 33.67 -4.15
N GLY A 428 -17.51 34.82 -3.80
CA GLY A 428 -18.22 36.09 -3.61
C GLY A 428 -18.86 36.26 -2.22
N ASN A 429 -19.15 37.52 -1.89
CA ASN A 429 -19.75 37.92 -0.62
C ASN A 429 -21.23 37.52 -0.51
N ASP A 430 -21.70 37.21 0.70
CA ASP A 430 -23.14 37.06 1.00
C ASP A 430 -23.87 36.06 0.09
N LYS A 431 -23.20 34.95 -0.23
CA LYS A 431 -23.72 33.89 -1.12
C LYS A 431 -23.79 32.52 -0.49
N LEU A 432 -23.23 32.36 0.72
CA LEU A 432 -23.09 31.04 1.33
C LEU A 432 -24.42 30.55 1.91
N SER A 433 -24.90 29.41 1.41
CA SER A 433 -26.16 28.80 1.83
C SER A 433 -26.03 27.42 2.45
N SER A 434 -24.99 26.65 2.11
CA SER A 434 -24.62 25.40 2.79
C SER A 434 -23.11 25.17 2.71
N ILE A 435 -22.56 24.39 3.63
CA ILE A 435 -21.12 24.21 3.82
C ILE A 435 -20.77 22.76 4.11
N LYS A 436 -19.74 22.22 3.44
CA LYS A 436 -19.13 20.95 3.83
C LYS A 436 -17.82 21.22 4.56
N VAL A 437 -17.73 20.70 5.78
CA VAL A 437 -16.56 20.84 6.66
C VAL A 437 -15.91 19.45 6.76
N PRO A 438 -14.74 19.26 6.13
CA PRO A 438 -14.02 18.00 6.22
C PRO A 438 -13.68 17.67 7.66
N ARG A 439 -13.67 16.37 7.98
CA ARG A 439 -13.34 15.89 9.33
C ARG A 439 -11.93 16.36 9.73
N GLY A 440 -11.81 16.88 10.95
CA GLY A 440 -10.57 17.45 11.48
C GLY A 440 -10.43 18.96 11.22
N TYR A 441 -11.38 19.59 10.52
CA TYR A 441 -11.44 21.04 10.39
C TYR A 441 -12.48 21.66 11.32
N ARG A 442 -12.17 22.86 11.79
CA ARG A 442 -13.07 23.79 12.43
C ARG A 442 -13.14 25.04 11.57
N VAL A 443 -14.35 25.42 11.20
CA VAL A 443 -14.61 26.59 10.37
C VAL A 443 -15.33 27.62 11.19
N THR A 444 -14.90 28.87 11.13
CA THR A 444 -15.66 29.99 11.70
C THR A 444 -16.08 30.92 10.57
N LEU A 445 -17.39 31.07 10.37
CA LEU A 445 -17.95 32.04 9.44
C LEU A 445 -18.20 33.37 10.15
N PHE A 446 -17.97 34.49 9.47
CA PHE A 446 -18.16 35.83 10.01
C PHE A 446 -19.00 36.70 9.07
N LYS A 447 -19.93 37.48 9.65
CA LYS A 447 -20.85 38.35 8.93
C LYS A 447 -20.18 39.56 8.26
N HIS A 448 -19.01 39.98 8.72
CA HIS A 448 -18.25 41.06 8.10
C HIS A 448 -16.88 40.55 7.65
N SER A 449 -16.23 41.31 6.75
CA SER A 449 -14.86 41.06 6.35
C SER A 449 -13.89 41.25 7.53
N ASN A 450 -12.68 40.72 7.37
CA ASN A 450 -11.59 40.73 8.35
C ASN A 450 -11.94 40.05 9.67
N PHE A 451 -12.78 39.00 9.62
CA PHE A 451 -13.20 38.17 10.76
C PHE A 451 -13.94 38.95 11.85
N ARG A 452 -14.84 39.84 11.45
CA ARG A 452 -15.60 40.72 12.35
C ARG A 452 -17.09 40.43 12.34
N GLY A 453 -17.78 40.94 13.35
CA GLY A 453 -19.22 40.82 13.49
C GLY A 453 -19.67 39.47 14.03
N LYS A 454 -20.96 39.18 13.79
CA LYS A 454 -21.59 37.92 14.17
C LYS A 454 -20.84 36.74 13.54
N SER A 455 -20.60 35.70 14.32
CA SER A 455 -19.89 34.51 13.86
C SER A 455 -20.48 33.22 14.39
N GLU A 456 -20.17 32.11 13.71
CA GLU A 456 -20.54 30.76 14.12
C GLU A 456 -19.50 29.75 13.69
N VAL A 457 -19.35 28.71 14.51
CA VAL A 457 -18.33 27.66 14.36
C VAL A 457 -18.98 26.36 13.86
N PHE A 458 -18.34 25.74 12.87
CA PHE A 458 -18.77 24.48 12.25
C PHE A 458 -17.63 23.47 12.30
N GLU A 459 -17.89 22.27 12.81
CA GLU A 459 -16.96 21.12 12.79
C GLU A 459 -17.49 19.95 11.93
N SER A 460 -18.63 20.15 11.28
CA SER A 460 -19.30 19.18 10.42
C SER A 460 -20.09 19.89 9.32
N ASN A 461 -20.50 19.13 8.30
CA ASN A 461 -21.32 19.64 7.21
C ASN A 461 -22.63 20.26 7.73
N ASP A 462 -23.01 21.41 7.16
CA ASP A 462 -24.31 22.02 7.40
C ASP A 462 -25.03 22.25 6.07
N ARG A 463 -26.15 21.56 5.91
CA ARG A 463 -26.95 21.56 4.68
C ARG A 463 -27.77 22.84 4.49
N ASN A 464 -27.92 23.70 5.49
CA ASN A 464 -28.72 24.91 5.36
C ASN A 464 -28.41 25.95 6.44
N LEU A 465 -27.72 27.03 6.09
CA LEU A 465 -27.36 28.08 7.05
C LEU A 465 -28.53 28.97 7.51
N ARG A 466 -29.74 28.79 6.97
CA ARG A 466 -30.90 29.60 7.37
C ARG A 466 -31.32 29.39 8.83
N ASN A 467 -31.10 28.19 9.38
CA ASN A 467 -31.39 27.87 10.78
C ASN A 467 -30.19 28.11 11.71
N ASN A 468 -29.13 28.72 11.20
CA ASN A 468 -27.91 28.94 11.94
C ASN A 468 -27.85 30.37 12.45
N HIS A 469 -27.06 30.56 13.51
CA HIS A 469 -26.83 31.89 14.05
C HIS A 469 -26.16 32.80 13.01
N ILE A 470 -25.25 32.31 12.17
CA ILE A 470 -24.63 33.12 11.11
C ILE A 470 -25.64 33.63 10.08
N GLY A 471 -26.69 32.86 9.78
CA GLY A 471 -27.73 33.22 8.81
C GLY A 471 -27.42 32.85 7.36
N LEU A 472 -28.48 32.71 6.56
CA LEU A 472 -28.40 32.40 5.13
C LEU A 472 -27.80 33.57 4.36
N ASN A 473 -26.78 33.32 3.53
CA ASN A 473 -26.20 34.33 2.65
C ASN A 473 -25.66 35.56 3.40
N GLU A 474 -25.18 35.39 4.63
CA GLU A 474 -24.66 36.51 5.44
C GLU A 474 -23.12 36.46 5.64
N ALA A 475 -22.45 35.39 5.22
CA ALA A 475 -21.01 35.24 5.45
C ALA A 475 -20.17 36.12 4.50
N SER A 476 -19.27 36.91 5.08
CA SER A 476 -18.36 37.83 4.38
C SER A 476 -16.87 37.55 4.65
N SER A 477 -16.52 36.75 5.66
CA SER A 477 -15.18 36.17 5.82
C SER A 477 -15.23 34.81 6.52
N ILE A 478 -14.20 34.00 6.35
CA ILE A 478 -14.13 32.61 6.84
C ILE A 478 -12.75 32.31 7.41
N ARG A 479 -12.70 31.74 8.61
CA ARG A 479 -11.50 31.10 9.17
C ARG A 479 -11.58 29.60 9.07
N VAL A 480 -10.46 28.99 8.71
CA VAL A 480 -10.33 27.55 8.53
C VAL A 480 -9.17 27.06 9.39
N GLU A 481 -9.51 26.36 10.47
CA GLU A 481 -8.56 25.82 11.45
C GLU A 481 -8.50 24.30 11.36
N TRP A 482 -7.29 23.73 11.32
CA TRP A 482 -7.10 22.29 11.50
C TRP A 482 -7.06 21.95 12.99
N ILE A 483 -7.95 21.06 13.42
CA ILE A 483 -8.11 20.63 14.81
C ILE A 483 -7.76 19.15 15.06
N GLY A 484 -7.50 18.36 14.01
CA GLY A 484 -6.88 17.02 14.10
C GLY A 484 -7.68 15.93 14.84
N ARG A 485 -9.03 15.95 14.75
CA ARG A 485 -9.95 15.03 15.46
C ARG A 485 -10.73 14.07 14.55
#